data_AF-A0A5M6CDU5-F1
#
_entry.id   AF-A0A5M6CDU5-F1
#
_cell.length_a   1.000
_cell.length_b   1.000
_cell.length_c   1.000
_cell.angle_alpha   90.00
_cell.angle_beta   90.00
_cell.angle_gamma   90.00
#
_symmetry.space_group_name_H-M   'P 1'
#
loop_
_entity.id
_entity.type
_entity.pdbx_description
1 polymer ?
#
loop_
_entity_poly.entity_id
_entity_poly.type
_entity_poly.pdbx_seq_one_letter_code
_entity_poly.pdbx_strand_id
1 'polypeptide(L)'
;MKKMKLMSLLTALLIVLGYNNGSAQTSTGGTQPIAKNTVTRNACIPGYPECSNATVILKLSTTTSSGFNLYASHQYNASGTASYPASYGRITVTLKSPDGNEYTNNQIHYLPTVIGESTYINLGADGEGNGPYTIGIYKNANRQYILSVGNMAQ
;
A
#
# COMPACT_ATOMS: atom_id res chain seq x y z
N MET A 1 -28.18 -22.43 37.70
CA MET A 1 -27.19 -21.34 37.52
C MET A 1 -26.52 -21.50 36.15
N LYS A 2 -26.99 -20.80 35.12
CA LYS A 2 -26.36 -20.77 33.78
C LYS A 2 -26.45 -19.35 33.24
N LYS A 3 -25.59 -18.49 33.76
CA LYS A 3 -25.21 -17.20 33.19
C LYS A 3 -23.69 -17.23 33.09
N MET A 4 -23.12 -16.54 32.09
CA MET A 4 -21.68 -16.47 31.75
C MET A 4 -21.22 -17.41 30.63
N LYS A 5 -21.63 -17.14 29.38
CA LYS A 5 -20.77 -17.35 28.17
C LYS A 5 -21.06 -16.36 27.02
N LEU A 6 -21.78 -15.25 27.25
CA LEU A 6 -22.16 -14.32 26.18
C LEU A 6 -21.27 -13.07 26.07
N MET A 7 -20.33 -12.85 26.99
CA MET A 7 -19.46 -11.66 26.95
C MET A 7 -18.13 -11.84 26.21
N SER A 8 -17.81 -13.04 25.73
CA SER A 8 -16.54 -13.27 25.00
C SER A 8 -16.67 -13.12 23.48
N LEU A 9 -17.88 -13.13 22.92
CA LEU A 9 -18.07 -13.04 21.47
C LEU A 9 -18.07 -11.59 20.96
N LEU A 10 -18.48 -10.63 21.79
CA LEU A 10 -18.59 -9.23 21.40
C LEU A 10 -17.22 -8.55 21.25
N THR A 11 -16.23 -8.97 22.04
CA THR A 11 -14.84 -8.48 21.97
C THR A 11 -14.08 -9.04 20.77
N ALA A 12 -14.41 -10.23 20.28
CA ALA A 12 -13.81 -10.79 19.06
C ALA A 12 -14.36 -10.13 17.79
N LEU A 13 -15.64 -9.72 17.78
CA LEU A 13 -16.24 -9.03 16.62
C LEU A 13 -15.73 -7.59 16.46
N LEU A 14 -15.36 -6.93 17.55
CA LEU A 14 -14.80 -5.56 17.53
C LEU A 14 -13.38 -5.49 16.93
N ILE A 15 -12.64 -6.61 16.89
CA ILE A 15 -11.31 -6.67 16.27
C ILE A 15 -11.41 -6.88 14.75
N VAL A 16 -12.48 -7.51 14.26
CA VAL A 16 -12.77 -7.63 12.81
C VAL A 16 -13.27 -6.30 12.21
N LEU A 17 -13.75 -5.38 13.05
CA LEU A 17 -14.18 -4.03 12.65
C LEU A 17 -13.15 -2.93 13.00
N GLY A 18 -11.97 -3.32 13.48
CA GLY A 18 -10.94 -2.40 13.93
C GLY A 18 -10.20 -1.71 12.78
N TYR A 19 -10.27 -0.38 12.78
CA TYR A 19 -9.34 0.55 12.12
C TYR A 19 -9.55 0.85 10.64
N ASN A 20 -10.73 1.38 10.31
CA ASN A 20 -10.78 2.49 9.35
C ASN A 20 -10.57 3.81 10.11
N ASN A 21 -9.33 4.15 10.41
CA ASN A 21 -8.95 5.57 10.60
C ASN A 21 -8.97 6.24 9.22
N GLY A 22 -10.17 6.37 8.65
CA GLY A 22 -10.41 7.36 7.61
C GLY A 22 -10.32 8.71 8.29
N SER A 23 -9.17 9.38 8.16
CA SER A 23 -9.02 10.77 8.56
C SER A 23 -10.10 11.61 7.88
N ALA A 24 -11.22 11.83 8.57
CA ALA A 24 -12.23 12.81 8.18
C ALA A 24 -11.60 14.18 8.39
N GLN A 25 -11.03 14.73 7.32
CA GLN A 25 -10.46 16.08 7.31
C GLN A 25 -11.61 17.09 7.44
N THR A 26 -11.66 17.78 8.58
CA THR A 26 -12.48 18.97 8.78
C THR A 26 -11.91 20.11 7.94
N SER A 27 -12.63 20.54 6.90
CA SER A 27 -12.24 21.69 6.08
C SER A 27 -12.88 22.97 6.60
N THR A 28 -12.12 23.75 7.36
CA THR A 28 -12.36 25.19 7.54
C THR A 28 -11.76 25.93 6.34
N GLY A 29 -12.60 26.47 5.46
CA GLY A 29 -12.21 27.43 4.42
C GLY A 29 -12.23 26.90 2.98
N GLY A 30 -13.34 27.16 2.27
CA GLY A 30 -13.40 27.57 0.86
C GLY A 30 -12.78 26.72 -0.27
N THR A 31 -12.15 25.59 0.00
CA THR A 31 -11.55 24.72 -1.04
C THR A 31 -12.16 23.33 -0.89
N GLN A 32 -12.82 22.84 -1.94
CA GLN A 32 -13.35 21.47 -1.96
C GLN A 32 -12.24 20.49 -1.54
N PRO A 33 -12.51 19.54 -0.63
CA PRO A 33 -11.50 18.59 -0.19
C PRO A 33 -10.92 17.86 -1.40
N ILE A 34 -9.63 18.06 -1.68
CA ILE A 34 -8.96 17.29 -2.72
C ILE A 34 -9.01 15.84 -2.27
N ALA A 35 -9.70 15.02 -3.05
CA ALA A 35 -9.88 13.63 -2.70
C ALA A 35 -8.51 12.90 -2.80
N LYS A 36 -8.21 12.06 -1.81
CA LYS A 36 -6.88 11.44 -1.63
C LYS A 36 -6.94 9.93 -1.80
N ASN A 37 -5.84 9.35 -2.28
CA ASN A 37 -5.50 7.95 -2.14
C ASN A 37 -4.70 7.78 -0.84
N THR A 38 -4.97 6.73 -0.09
CA THR A 38 -4.26 6.38 1.14
C THR A 38 -3.66 4.98 0.99
N VAL A 39 -2.34 4.88 1.11
CA VAL A 39 -1.63 3.61 1.14
C VAL A 39 -1.18 3.37 2.56
N THR A 40 -1.60 2.24 3.13
CA THR A 40 -1.09 1.73 4.39
C THR A 40 -0.22 0.53 4.11
N ARG A 41 1.01 0.58 4.58
CA ARG A 41 1.91 -0.55 4.54
C ARG A 41 1.71 -1.45 5.75
N ASN A 42 1.46 -2.72 5.46
CA ASN A 42 1.58 -3.80 6.41
C ASN A 42 2.61 -4.78 5.86
N ALA A 43 3.72 -4.97 6.57
CA ALA A 43 4.78 -5.91 6.16
C ALA A 43 4.23 -7.31 5.89
N CYS A 44 3.17 -7.71 6.61
CA CYS A 44 2.56 -9.03 6.49
C CYS A 44 1.07 -8.96 6.11
N ILE A 45 0.74 -9.41 4.90
CA ILE A 45 -0.62 -9.80 4.54
C ILE A 45 -0.69 -11.34 4.50
N PRO A 46 -1.76 -11.96 5.04
CA PRO A 46 -2.00 -13.39 4.87
C PRO A 46 -2.00 -13.79 3.39
N GLY A 47 -1.18 -14.78 3.01
CA GLY A 47 -1.10 -15.29 1.63
C GLY A 47 0.19 -14.91 0.87
N TYR A 48 1.07 -14.10 1.44
CA TYR A 48 2.45 -13.96 0.97
C TYR A 48 3.38 -14.82 1.82
N PRO A 49 4.12 -15.80 1.24
CA PRO A 49 5.24 -16.39 1.94
C PRO A 49 6.27 -15.30 2.24
N GLU A 50 6.71 -15.28 3.50
CA GLU A 50 7.85 -14.51 4.01
C GLU A 50 7.82 -13.00 3.82
N CYS A 51 7.25 -12.32 4.82
CA CYS A 51 7.20 -10.88 4.91
C CYS A 51 8.58 -10.24 4.93
N SER A 52 8.78 -9.20 4.13
CA SER A 52 10.01 -8.41 4.15
C SER A 52 9.83 -7.07 4.85
N ASN A 53 10.80 -6.74 5.71
CA ASN A 53 10.95 -5.41 6.32
C ASN A 53 11.65 -4.39 5.40
N ALA A 54 11.97 -4.77 4.15
CA ALA A 54 12.61 -3.89 3.16
C ALA A 54 11.86 -2.56 3.02
N THR A 55 12.52 -1.43 2.88
CA THR A 55 11.86 -0.15 2.67
C THR A 55 11.38 -0.02 1.23
N VAL A 56 10.16 0.46 1.01
CA VAL A 56 9.60 0.67 -0.34
C VAL A 56 9.47 2.16 -0.60
N ILE A 57 9.92 2.61 -1.76
CA ILE A 57 9.75 3.98 -2.25
C ILE A 57 8.86 3.90 -3.49
N LEU A 58 7.64 4.43 -3.37
CA LEU A 58 6.73 4.58 -4.50
C LEU A 58 6.92 5.96 -5.10
N LYS A 59 7.34 6.00 -6.37
CA LYS A 59 7.29 7.22 -7.18
C LYS A 59 5.97 7.22 -7.95
N LEU A 60 5.09 8.10 -7.51
CA LEU A 60 3.73 8.28 -7.99
C LEU A 60 3.67 9.38 -9.03
N SER A 61 2.80 9.21 -10.03
CA SER A 61 2.48 10.28 -10.98
C SER A 61 1.03 10.29 -11.43
N THR A 62 0.63 11.42 -12.01
CA THR A 62 -0.70 11.61 -12.58
C THR A 62 -0.98 10.63 -13.72
N THR A 63 -2.21 10.13 -13.79
CA THR A 63 -2.66 9.25 -14.88
C THR A 63 -3.06 10.00 -16.16
N THR A 64 -2.98 11.33 -16.18
CA THR A 64 -3.48 12.18 -17.26
C THR A 64 -2.59 12.17 -18.49
N SER A 65 -3.21 12.11 -19.67
CA SER A 65 -2.56 12.16 -20.99
C SER A 65 -2.14 13.58 -21.43
N SER A 66 -2.40 14.61 -20.60
CA SER A 66 -2.29 16.03 -20.96
C SER A 66 -0.85 16.58 -21.00
N GLY A 67 0.16 15.74 -21.24
CA GLY A 67 1.57 16.14 -21.39
C GLY A 67 2.29 16.59 -20.11
N PHE A 68 1.55 17.07 -19.10
CA PHE A 68 2.10 17.48 -17.81
C PHE A 68 1.90 16.38 -16.76
N ASN A 69 3.00 15.75 -16.32
CA ASN A 69 2.98 14.77 -15.25
C ASN A 69 3.49 15.39 -13.95
N LEU A 70 2.66 15.39 -12.92
CA LEU A 70 3.12 15.67 -11.55
C LEU A 70 3.67 14.40 -10.94
N TYR A 71 4.73 14.54 -10.14
CA TYR A 71 5.39 13.42 -9.47
C TYR A 71 5.47 13.66 -7.96
N ALA A 72 5.36 12.58 -7.19
CA ALA A 72 5.72 12.58 -5.77
C ALA A 72 6.36 11.25 -5.40
N SER A 73 7.29 11.27 -4.44
CA SER A 73 7.91 10.06 -3.90
C SER A 73 7.48 9.87 -2.46
N HIS A 74 7.04 8.67 -2.12
CA HIS A 74 6.66 8.31 -0.76
C HIS A 74 7.41 7.07 -0.32
N GLN A 75 8.08 7.18 0.83
CA GLN A 75 8.79 6.08 1.46
C GLN A 75 7.90 5.41 2.51
N TYR A 76 7.84 4.09 2.46
CA TYR A 76 7.14 3.24 3.40
C TYR A 76 8.17 2.30 4.03
N ASN A 77 8.42 2.44 5.32
CA ASN A 77 9.17 1.46 6.12
C ASN A 77 8.26 0.24 6.40
N ALA A 78 8.71 -0.74 7.19
CA ALA A 78 7.95 -1.99 7.44
C ALA A 78 6.47 -1.78 7.84
N SER A 79 6.16 -0.64 8.46
CA SER A 79 4.81 -0.13 8.67
C SER A 79 4.76 1.36 8.38
N GLY A 80 3.63 1.84 7.88
CA GLY A 80 3.41 3.28 7.73
C GLY A 80 2.22 3.59 6.84
N THR A 81 1.72 4.82 6.93
CA THR A 81 0.60 5.28 6.11
C THR A 81 0.96 6.61 5.48
N ALA A 82 0.64 6.77 4.21
CA ALA A 82 0.74 8.05 3.52
C ALA A 82 -0.46 8.26 2.60
N SER A 83 -0.88 9.52 2.50
CA SER A 83 -1.96 9.95 1.61
C SER A 83 -1.44 10.94 0.58
N TYR A 84 -1.91 10.79 -0.65
CA TYR A 84 -1.54 11.61 -1.80
C TYR A 84 -2.76 11.91 -2.68
N PRO A 85 -2.71 12.94 -3.54
CA PRO A 85 -3.84 13.30 -4.41
C PRO A 85 -4.35 12.11 -5.21
N ALA A 86 -5.66 11.97 -5.34
CA ALA A 86 -6.24 10.83 -6.04
C ALA A 86 -5.99 10.79 -7.55
N SER A 87 -5.51 11.89 -8.12
CA SER A 87 -5.03 11.94 -9.50
C SER A 87 -3.76 11.11 -9.72
N TYR A 88 -3.04 10.76 -8.65
CA TYR A 88 -1.86 9.91 -8.74
C TYR A 88 -2.26 8.45 -8.75
N GLY A 89 -1.98 7.78 -9.86
CA GLY A 89 -2.30 6.37 -10.06
C GLY A 89 -1.25 5.58 -10.84
N ARG A 90 -0.28 6.26 -11.47
CA ARG A 90 0.90 5.62 -12.07
C ARG A 90 1.98 5.47 -11.01
N ILE A 91 2.62 4.32 -10.98
CA ILE A 91 3.64 3.95 -9.99
C ILE A 91 4.89 3.40 -10.69
N THR A 92 6.03 3.79 -10.16
CA THR A 92 7.33 3.12 -10.33
C THR A 92 7.88 2.88 -8.93
N VAL A 93 8.73 1.87 -8.75
CA VAL A 93 9.06 1.39 -7.41
C VAL A 93 10.54 1.14 -7.25
N THR A 94 11.07 1.60 -6.11
CA THR A 94 12.38 1.23 -5.60
C THR A 94 12.20 0.55 -4.25
N LEU A 95 12.95 -0.51 -4.00
CA LEU A 95 12.99 -1.25 -2.75
C LEU A 95 14.42 -1.27 -2.22
N LYS A 96 14.57 -0.98 -0.93
CA LYS A 96 15.84 -1.09 -0.19
C LYS A 96 15.72 -2.25 0.78
N SER A 97 16.43 -3.33 0.54
CA SER A 97 16.37 -4.52 1.38
C SER A 97 17.12 -4.31 2.70
N PRO A 98 16.84 -5.13 3.73
CA PRO A 98 17.50 -5.00 5.03
C PRO A 98 19.02 -5.24 5.00
N ASP A 99 19.51 -5.99 4.02
CA ASP A 99 20.93 -6.27 3.76
C ASP A 99 21.66 -5.11 3.06
N GLY A 100 20.95 -4.03 2.73
CA GLY A 100 21.51 -2.84 2.10
C GLY A 100 21.47 -2.81 0.57
N ASN A 101 20.99 -3.87 -0.08
CA ASN A 101 20.80 -3.87 -1.53
C ASN A 101 19.62 -2.97 -1.96
N GLU A 102 19.69 -2.43 -3.17
CA GLU A 102 18.63 -1.62 -3.76
C GLU A 102 18.15 -2.23 -5.08
N TYR A 103 16.83 -2.34 -5.23
CA TYR A 103 16.17 -2.91 -6.39
C TYR A 103 15.20 -1.88 -6.96
N THR A 104 15.33 -1.52 -8.23
CA THR A 104 14.44 -0.54 -8.87
C THR A 104 13.74 -1.17 -10.07
N ASN A 105 12.42 -0.99 -10.13
CA ASN A 105 11.61 -1.28 -11.30
C ASN A 105 11.07 0.03 -11.89
N ASN A 106 11.60 0.38 -13.06
CA ASN A 106 11.24 1.57 -13.81
C ASN A 106 10.03 1.36 -14.74
N GLN A 107 9.48 0.15 -14.82
CA GLN A 107 8.25 -0.11 -15.57
C GLN A 107 7.09 0.63 -14.90
N ILE A 108 6.20 1.17 -15.73
CA ILE A 108 5.01 1.85 -15.25
C ILE A 108 3.99 0.80 -14.84
N HIS A 109 3.66 0.80 -13.56
CA HIS A 109 2.51 0.07 -13.05
C HIS A 109 1.40 1.06 -12.67
N TYR A 110 0.22 0.53 -12.34
CA TYR A 110 -0.92 1.32 -11.94
C TYR A 110 -1.47 0.83 -10.60
N LEU A 111 -2.03 1.74 -9.80
CA LEU A 111 -2.83 1.36 -8.65
C LEU A 111 -4.06 0.57 -9.12
N PRO A 112 -4.44 -0.51 -8.42
CA PRO A 112 -5.65 -1.27 -8.76
C PRO A 112 -6.90 -0.39 -8.70
N THR A 113 -7.77 -0.52 -9.69
CA THR A 113 -8.98 0.30 -9.81
C THR A 113 -10.18 -0.35 -9.13
N VAL A 114 -10.26 -1.68 -9.11
CA VAL A 114 -11.36 -2.46 -8.52
C VAL A 114 -11.02 -2.88 -7.09
N ILE A 115 -12.01 -2.84 -6.19
CA ILE A 115 -11.84 -3.32 -4.80
C ILE A 115 -11.69 -4.83 -4.84
N GLY A 116 -10.70 -5.38 -4.12
CA GLY A 116 -10.38 -6.80 -4.17
C GLY A 116 -9.24 -7.15 -5.14
N GLU A 117 -8.79 -6.21 -5.97
CA GLU A 117 -7.67 -6.43 -6.89
C GLU A 117 -6.32 -6.02 -6.31
N SER A 118 -5.27 -6.63 -6.87
CA SER A 118 -3.87 -6.38 -6.52
C SER A 118 -3.05 -6.07 -7.76
N THR A 119 -2.17 -5.09 -7.65
CA THR A 119 -1.05 -4.91 -8.58
C THR A 119 0.19 -5.58 -7.97
N TYR A 120 0.82 -6.47 -8.73
CA TYR A 120 2.05 -7.16 -8.35
C TYR A 120 3.25 -6.62 -9.13
N ILE A 121 4.35 -6.39 -8.44
CA ILE A 121 5.58 -5.83 -9.00
C ILE A 121 6.75 -6.67 -8.51
N ASN A 122 7.36 -7.41 -9.42
CA ASN A 122 8.54 -8.22 -9.12
C ASN A 122 9.80 -7.36 -9.23
N LEU A 123 10.73 -7.58 -8.30
CA LEU A 123 11.96 -6.83 -8.15
C LEU A 123 13.12 -7.80 -7.99
N GLY A 124 14.12 -7.64 -8.85
CA GLY A 124 15.36 -8.41 -8.82
C GLY A 124 16.57 -7.61 -9.24
N ALA A 125 17.72 -8.29 -9.23
CA ALA A 125 19.01 -7.69 -9.56
C ALA A 125 18.88 -6.87 -10.86
N ASP A 126 19.26 -5.59 -10.75
CA ASP A 126 19.35 -4.61 -11.83
C ASP A 126 18.23 -4.61 -12.88
N GLY A 127 16.96 -4.58 -12.43
CA GLY A 127 15.83 -4.23 -13.29
C GLY A 127 15.35 -5.34 -14.24
N GLU A 128 15.84 -6.58 -14.06
CA GLU A 128 15.44 -7.73 -14.89
C GLU A 128 14.11 -8.39 -14.44
N GLY A 129 13.49 -7.93 -13.35
CA GLY A 129 12.17 -8.40 -12.91
C GLY A 129 12.15 -9.82 -12.30
N ASN A 130 13.29 -10.48 -12.18
CA ASN A 130 13.43 -11.81 -11.57
C ASN A 130 14.34 -11.77 -10.33
N GLY A 131 13.84 -11.27 -9.21
CA GLY A 131 14.59 -11.44 -7.97
C GLY A 131 13.70 -11.60 -6.76
N PRO A 132 14.26 -11.49 -5.55
CA PRO A 132 13.64 -12.06 -4.37
C PRO A 132 12.29 -11.41 -4.06
N TYR A 133 12.10 -10.15 -4.45
CA TYR A 133 11.05 -9.35 -3.86
C TYR A 133 9.84 -9.23 -4.77
N THR A 134 8.67 -9.45 -4.18
CA THR A 134 7.39 -9.14 -4.82
C THR A 134 6.69 -8.08 -3.99
N ILE A 135 6.36 -6.96 -4.62
CA ILE A 135 5.53 -5.92 -4.01
C ILE A 135 4.09 -6.12 -4.44
N GLY A 136 3.20 -6.21 -3.46
CA GLY A 136 1.76 -6.23 -3.65
C GLY A 136 1.13 -4.92 -3.23
N ILE A 137 0.30 -4.34 -4.09
CA ILE A 137 -0.57 -3.22 -3.76
C ILE A 137 -2.01 -3.67 -3.94
N TYR A 138 -2.70 -3.94 -2.84
CA TYR A 138 -4.08 -4.43 -2.81
C TYR A 138 -5.07 -3.29 -2.56
N LYS A 139 -6.20 -3.24 -3.28
CA LYS A 139 -7.27 -2.28 -3.01
C LYS A 139 -8.27 -2.85 -2.01
N ASN A 140 -8.23 -2.39 -0.76
CA ASN A 140 -9.15 -2.86 0.29
C ASN A 140 -10.47 -2.07 0.34
N ALA A 141 -10.46 -0.79 -0.05
CA ALA A 141 -11.65 0.04 -0.11
C ALA A 141 -11.49 1.18 -1.14
N ASN A 142 -12.52 2.02 -1.28
CA ASN A 142 -12.44 3.18 -2.17
C ASN A 142 -11.27 4.09 -1.77
N ARG A 143 -10.28 4.20 -2.68
CA ARG A 143 -9.04 4.99 -2.51
C ARG A 143 -8.17 4.58 -1.33
N GLN A 144 -8.38 3.38 -0.79
CA GLN A 144 -7.55 2.80 0.25
C GLN A 144 -6.81 1.59 -0.32
N TYR A 145 -5.53 1.51 0.01
CA TYR A 145 -4.63 0.48 -0.51
C TYR A 145 -3.77 -0.08 0.61
N ILE A 146 -3.49 -1.38 0.53
CA ILE A 146 -2.54 -2.06 1.40
C ILE A 146 -1.30 -2.41 0.58
N LEU A 147 -0.15 -1.94 1.04
CA LEU A 147 1.17 -2.23 0.46
C LEU A 147 1.85 -3.34 1.27
N SER A 148 2.37 -4.35 0.59
CA SER A 148 3.12 -5.45 1.19
C SER A 148 4.31 -5.88 0.34
N VAL A 149 5.26 -6.55 0.99
CA VAL A 149 6.48 -7.03 0.36
C VAL A 149 6.71 -8.47 0.79
N GLY A 150 6.71 -9.38 -0.18
CA GLY A 150 7.18 -10.76 0.01
C GLY A 150 8.64 -10.90 -0.41
N ASN A 151 9.36 -11.82 0.24
CA ASN A 151 10.69 -12.28 -0.15
C ASN A 151 10.58 -13.77 -0.55
N MET A 152 10.98 -14.11 -1.77
CA MET A 152 10.87 -15.44 -2.36
C MET A 152 12.23 -16.17 -2.45
N ALA A 153 13.32 -15.54 -1.98
CA ALA A 153 14.67 -16.12 -2.06
C ALA A 153 15.12 -16.83 -0.76
N GLN A 154 14.22 -17.02 0.20
CA GLN A 154 14.50 -17.68 1.47
C GLN A 154 13.75 -19.02 1.56
#